data_AF-A0A650A6Q6-F1
#
_entry.id   AF-A0A650A6Q6-F1
#
_cell.length_a   1.000
_cell.length_b   1.000
_cell.length_c   1.000
_cell.angle_alpha   90.00
_cell.angle_beta   90.00
_cell.angle_gamma   90.00
#
_symmetry.space_group_name_H-M   'P 1'
#
loop_
_entity.id
_entity.type
_entity.pdbx_description
1 polymer ?
#
loop_
_entity_poly.entity_id
_entity_poly.type
_entity_poly.pdbx_seq_one_letter_code
_entity_poly.pdbx_strand_id
1 'polypeptide(L)'
;MTTSVKIATNTKDKLEQLQAEIKLETGRKVTQQELLDRLVRHGFDSKGALIDSFRDDFEGLSEAEIEQFLSGTSDWGVETSEAEVDRILYEEEPLDE
;
A
#
# COMPACT_ATOMS: atom_id res chain seq x y z
N MET A 1 11.43 18.33 -19.39
CA MET A 1 10.70 17.92 -20.60
C MET A 1 9.26 17.68 -20.21
N THR A 2 8.29 18.18 -20.98
CA THR A 2 6.87 17.93 -20.71
C THR A 2 6.45 16.68 -21.47
N THR A 3 6.01 15.65 -20.75
CA THR A 3 5.48 14.41 -21.33
C THR A 3 3.95 14.51 -21.39
N SER A 4 3.35 13.97 -22.45
CA SER A 4 1.89 13.95 -22.61
C SER A 4 1.36 12.59 -22.17
N VAL A 5 0.34 12.61 -21.30
CA VAL A 5 -0.36 11.41 -20.82
C VAL A 5 -1.79 11.44 -21.34
N LYS A 6 -2.24 10.34 -21.95
CA LYS A 6 -3.64 10.20 -22.36
C LYS A 6 -4.49 9.86 -21.14
N ILE A 7 -5.50 10.69 -20.87
CA ILE A 7 -6.46 10.48 -19.79
C ILE A 7 -7.87 10.28 -20.37
N ALA A 8 -8.66 9.42 -19.73
CA ALA A 8 -10.07 9.28 -20.05
C ALA A 8 -10.86 10.51 -19.57
N THR A 9 -12.00 10.80 -20.21
CA THR A 9 -12.85 11.96 -19.84
C THR A 9 -13.26 11.91 -18.37
N ASN A 10 -13.70 10.76 -17.87
CA ASN A 10 -14.07 10.60 -16.45
C ASN A 10 -12.91 10.95 -15.50
N THR A 11 -11.68 10.54 -15.81
CA THR A 11 -10.50 10.89 -15.00
C THR A 11 -10.27 12.40 -15.00
N LYS A 12 -10.44 13.06 -16.15
CA LYS A 12 -10.35 14.52 -16.26
C LYS A 12 -11.40 15.22 -15.40
N ASP A 13 -12.65 14.76 -15.45
CA ASP A 13 -13.75 15.34 -14.68
C ASP A 13 -13.49 15.24 -13.17
N LYS A 14 -12.96 14.11 -12.70
CA LYS A 14 -12.54 13.93 -11.30
C LYS A 14 -11.41 14.88 -10.90
N LEU A 15 -10.43 15.12 -11.77
CA LEU A 15 -9.37 16.08 -11.51
C LEU A 15 -9.93 17.51 -11.39
N GLU A 16 -10.89 17.90 -12.24
CA GLU A 16 -11.53 19.21 -12.17
C GLU A 16 -12.36 19.39 -10.89
N GLN A 17 -13.06 18.33 -10.45
CA GLN A 17 -13.77 18.34 -9.17
C GLN A 17 -12.82 18.55 -7.99
N LEU A 18 -11.70 17.82 -7.93
CA LEU A 18 -10.67 17.99 -6.90
C LEU A 18 -10.07 19.41 -6.91
N GLN A 19 -9.82 19.99 -8.09
CA GLN A 19 -9.35 21.38 -8.18
C GLN A 19 -10.37 22.38 -7.61
N ALA A 20 -11.66 22.16 -7.89
CA ALA A 20 -12.72 23.01 -7.38
C ALA A 20 -12.81 22.91 -5.84
N GLU A 21 -12.74 21.70 -5.30
CA GLU A 21 -12.73 21.44 -3.86
C GLU A 21 -11.53 22.09 -3.17
N ILE A 22 -10.31 21.91 -3.71
CA ILE A 22 -9.10 22.57 -3.20
C ILE A 22 -9.26 24.09 -3.18
N LYS A 23 -9.86 24.67 -4.24
CA LYS A 23 -10.10 26.12 -4.32
C LYS A 23 -11.12 26.57 -3.28
N LEU A 24 -12.16 25.79 -3.01
CA LEU A 24 -13.18 26.11 -2.01
C LEU A 24 -12.59 26.05 -0.59
N GLU A 25 -11.85 25.00 -0.26
CA GLU A 25 -11.29 24.77 1.08
C GLU A 25 -10.10 25.70 1.39
N THR A 26 -9.21 25.92 0.41
CA THR A 26 -7.94 26.63 0.64
C THR A 26 -7.91 28.05 0.07
N GLY A 27 -8.89 28.42 -0.77
CA GLY A 27 -8.90 29.66 -1.53
C GLY A 27 -7.87 29.71 -2.67
N ARG A 28 -7.05 28.67 -2.86
CA ARG A 28 -5.97 28.64 -3.85
C ARG A 28 -6.41 27.98 -5.15
N LYS A 29 -6.11 28.64 -6.27
CA LYS A 29 -6.25 28.03 -7.59
C LYS A 29 -4.99 27.23 -7.89
N VAL A 30 -5.14 25.93 -8.13
CA VAL A 30 -4.06 25.03 -8.55
C VAL A 30 -4.27 24.61 -10.00
N THR A 31 -3.20 24.35 -10.73
CA THR A 31 -3.29 23.83 -12.11
C THR A 31 -3.50 22.31 -12.13
N GLN A 32 -3.99 21.76 -13.25
CA GLN A 32 -4.16 20.30 -13.37
C GLN A 32 -2.81 19.57 -13.29
N GLN A 33 -1.75 20.18 -13.85
CA GLN A 33 -0.40 19.64 -13.77
C GLN A 33 0.10 19.61 -12.33
N GLU A 34 -0.08 20.70 -11.58
CA GLU A 34 0.33 20.77 -10.17
C GLU A 34 -0.41 19.75 -9.30
N LEU A 35 -1.72 19.59 -9.52
CA LEU A 35 -2.52 18.58 -8.84
C LEU A 35 -2.01 17.17 -9.17
N LEU A 36 -1.77 16.88 -10.45
CA LEU A 36 -1.27 15.58 -10.88
C LEU A 36 0.11 15.27 -10.31
N ASP A 37 1.03 16.22 -10.34
CA ASP A 37 2.36 16.09 -9.74
C ASP A 37 2.26 15.77 -8.24
N ARG A 38 1.33 16.41 -7.53
CA ARG A 38 1.11 16.18 -6.11
C ARG A 38 0.54 14.78 -5.84
N LEU A 39 -0.43 14.34 -6.64
CA LEU A 39 -1.01 12.99 -6.55
C LEU A 39 0.03 11.90 -6.83
N VAL A 40 0.87 12.09 -7.85
CA VAL A 40 1.96 11.16 -8.18
C VAL A 40 2.97 11.08 -7.04
N ARG A 41 3.36 12.22 -6.45
CA ARG A 41 4.26 12.22 -5.28
C ARG A 41 3.64 11.46 -4.11
N HIS A 42 2.38 11.72 -3.78
CA HIS A 42 1.70 11.00 -2.70
C HIS A 42 1.61 9.50 -2.97
N GLY A 43 1.31 9.10 -4.20
CA GLY A 43 1.31 7.68 -4.62
C GLY A 43 2.70 7.04 -4.54
N PHE A 44 3.76 7.82 -4.80
CA PHE A 44 5.14 7.36 -4.66
C PHE A 44 5.58 7.23 -3.20
N ASP A 45 5.20 8.17 -2.34
CA ASP A 45 5.42 8.09 -0.90
C ASP A 45 4.67 6.89 -0.29
N SER A 46 3.52 6.54 -0.89
CA SER A 46 2.65 5.41 -0.51
C SER A 46 2.80 4.20 -1.45
N LYS A 47 4.01 3.95 -1.98
CA LYS A 47 4.24 2.99 -3.09
C LYS A 47 3.69 1.59 -2.83
N GLY A 48 3.78 1.09 -1.60
CA GLY A 48 3.25 -0.24 -1.22
C GLY A 48 1.75 -0.33 -1.46
N ALA A 49 0.97 0.55 -0.83
CA ALA A 49 -0.47 0.61 -0.99
C ALA A 49 -0.90 0.85 -2.45
N LEU A 50 -0.15 1.66 -3.20
CA LEU A 50 -0.42 1.85 -4.62
C LEU A 50 -0.21 0.56 -5.41
N ILE A 51 0.89 -0.17 -5.19
CA ILE A 51 1.16 -1.47 -5.85
C ILE A 51 0.08 -2.49 -5.47
N ASP A 52 -0.27 -2.56 -4.19
CA ASP A 52 -1.28 -3.50 -3.70
C ASP A 52 -2.66 -3.21 -4.31
N SER A 53 -3.00 -1.95 -4.61
CA SER A 53 -4.24 -1.60 -5.31
C SER A 53 -4.34 -2.13 -6.76
N PHE A 54 -3.23 -2.58 -7.34
CA PHE A 54 -3.19 -3.24 -8.65
C PHE A 54 -3.13 -4.76 -8.56
N ARG A 55 -2.98 -5.32 -7.35
CA ARG A 55 -3.15 -6.75 -7.15
C ARG A 55 -4.64 -7.03 -7.10
N ASP A 56 -5.07 -8.13 -7.72
CA ASP A 56 -6.43 -8.63 -7.50
C ASP A 56 -6.63 -8.77 -5.98
N ASP A 57 -7.81 -8.40 -5.47
CA ASP A 57 -8.13 -8.52 -4.04
C ASP A 57 -7.71 -9.92 -3.59
N PHE A 58 -6.78 -10.00 -2.64
CA PHE A 58 -6.41 -11.29 -2.08
C PHE A 58 -7.60 -11.75 -1.24
N GLU A 59 -8.44 -12.60 -1.83
CA GLU A 59 -9.64 -13.17 -1.20
C GLU A 59 -9.31 -14.12 -0.03
N GLY A 60 -8.03 -14.26 0.32
CA GLY A 60 -7.52 -15.25 1.24
C GLY A 60 -7.19 -16.56 0.54
N LEU A 61 -6.55 -17.46 1.27
CA LEU A 61 -6.48 -18.86 0.86
C LEU A 61 -7.84 -19.52 1.11
N SER A 62 -8.28 -20.37 0.19
CA SER A 62 -9.42 -21.26 0.44
C SER A 62 -9.11 -22.21 1.61
N GLU A 63 -10.16 -22.78 2.24
CA GLU A 63 -9.97 -23.77 3.33
C GLU A 63 -9.05 -24.93 2.90
N ALA A 64 -9.16 -25.39 1.65
CA ALA A 64 -8.32 -26.45 1.11
C ALA A 64 -6.85 -26.03 0.98
N GLU A 65 -6.58 -24.78 0.61
CA GLU A 65 -5.23 -24.23 0.56
C GLU A 65 -4.65 -24.00 1.94
N ILE A 66 -5.47 -23.59 2.92
CA ILE A 66 -5.07 -23.50 4.33
C ILE A 66 -4.71 -24.89 4.86
N GLU A 67 -5.55 -25.90 4.62
CA GLU A 67 -5.29 -27.27 5.04
C GLU A 67 -4.02 -27.82 4.37
N GLN A 68 -3.83 -27.57 3.07
CA GLN A 68 -2.60 -27.94 2.37
C GLN A 68 -1.37 -27.24 2.96
N PHE A 69 -1.45 -25.94 3.24
CA PHE A 69 -0.37 -25.17 3.85
C PHE A 69 -0.01 -25.72 5.25
N LEU A 70 -1.03 -26.07 6.04
CA LEU A 70 -0.85 -26.60 7.39
C LEU A 70 -0.49 -28.09 7.44
N SER A 71 -0.67 -28.84 6.34
CA SER A 71 -0.49 -30.31 6.30
C SER A 71 0.91 -30.79 6.70
N GLY A 72 1.93 -29.94 6.52
CA GLY A 72 3.31 -30.21 6.92
C GLY A 72 3.70 -29.67 8.30
N THR A 73 2.78 -28.99 8.99
CA THR A 73 3.03 -28.45 10.32
C THR A 73 2.70 -29.50 11.38
N SER A 74 3.30 -29.34 12.55
CA SER A 74 3.03 -30.20 13.70
C SER A 74 3.04 -29.34 14.94
N ASP A 75 2.12 -29.59 15.85
CA ASP A 75 2.14 -28.96 17.17
C ASP A 75 3.32 -29.55 17.97
N TRP A 76 4.29 -28.71 18.30
CA TRP A 76 5.48 -29.11 19.05
C TRP A 76 5.25 -29.03 20.57
N GLY A 77 4.04 -28.67 21.01
CA GLY A 77 3.69 -28.53 22.43
C GLY A 77 4.38 -27.34 23.12
N VAL A 78 4.95 -26.43 22.34
CA VAL A 78 5.58 -25.21 22.82
C VAL A 78 4.70 -24.04 22.43
N GLU A 79 4.19 -23.33 23.43
CA GLU A 79 3.43 -22.10 23.20
C GLU A 79 4.42 -20.98 22.86
N THR A 80 4.31 -20.43 21.65
CA THR A 80 5.11 -19.29 21.23
C THR A 80 4.30 -18.01 21.33
N SER A 81 4.97 -16.91 21.65
CA SER A 81 4.36 -15.57 21.70
C SER A 81 5.09 -14.60 20.77
N GLU A 82 4.36 -13.61 20.26
CA GLU A 82 4.92 -12.53 19.43
C GLU A 82 6.12 -11.87 20.11
N ALA A 83 5.97 -11.51 21.39
CA ALA A 83 7.04 -10.87 22.16
C ALA A 83 8.32 -11.72 22.28
N GLU A 84 8.19 -13.05 22.37
CA GLU A 84 9.34 -13.94 22.39
C GLU A 84 10.03 -14.04 21.03
N VAL A 85 9.25 -14.09 19.95
CA VAL A 85 9.76 -14.09 18.58
C VAL A 85 10.49 -12.79 18.27
N ASP A 86 9.89 -11.65 18.60
CA ASP A 86 10.48 -10.34 18.36
C ASP A 86 11.78 -10.16 19.16
N ARG A 87 11.80 -10.61 20.41
CA ARG A 87 13.02 -10.60 21.23
C ARG A 87 14.16 -11.37 20.55
N ILE A 88 13.90 -12.58 20.03
CA ILE A 88 14.93 -13.41 19.39
C ILE A 88 15.36 -12.84 18.04
N LEU A 89 14.41 -12.34 17.23
CA LEU A 89 14.71 -11.90 15.86
C LEU A 89 15.24 -10.47 15.78
N TYR A 90 14.89 -9.61 16.73
CA TYR A 90 15.15 -8.16 16.63
C TYR A 90 15.83 -7.55 17.85
N GLU A 91 15.83 -8.20 19.03
CA GLU A 91 16.39 -7.63 20.26
C GLU A 91 17.64 -8.39 20.78
N GLU A 92 17.85 -9.64 20.37
CA GLU A 92 19.13 -10.34 20.57
C GLU A 92 20.17 -9.76 19.60
N GLU A 93 21.05 -8.89 20.12
CA GLU A 93 22.32 -8.54 19.47
C GLU A 93 23.07 -9.83 19.11
N PRO A 94 23.69 -9.92 17.91
CA PRO A 94 24.42 -11.11 17.51
C PRO A 94 25.45 -11.42 18.59
N LEU A 95 25.44 -12.64 19.10
CA LEU A 95 26.52 -13.13 19.94
C LEU A 95 27.81 -13.00 19.12
N ASP A 96 28.64 -12.01 19.48
CA ASP A 96 30.00 -11.88 18.97
C ASP A 96 30.73 -13.23 19.14
N GLU A 97 31.09 -13.86 18.02
CA GLU A 97 31.99 -15.03 17.98
C GLU A 97 33.45 -14.64 18.23
#